data_AF-A0A9D0AD13-F1
#
_entry.id   AF-A0A9D0AD13-F1
#
_cell.length_a   1.000
_cell.length_b   1.000
_cell.length_c   1.000
_cell.angle_alpha   90.00
_cell.angle_beta   90.00
_cell.angle_gamma   90.00
#
_symmetry.space_group_name_H-M   'P 1'
#
loop_
_entity.id
_entity.type
_entity.pdbx_description
1 polymer ?
#
loop_
_entity_poly.entity_id
_entity_poly.type
_entity_poly.pdbx_seq_one_letter_code
_entity_poly.pdbx_strand_id
1 'polypeptide(L)'
;MSGCHFDYDDSRLDYLAEQLEQDITYNEVPWDNPVKKDDEEYYGVQLETKTIEYLKGVAGQLRELRRVLHEYDYAVSGDTCEKTFQERVGIK
;
A
#
# COMPACT_ATOMS: atom_id res chain seq x y z
N MET A 1 -28.49 6.66 4.87
CA MET A 1 -27.68 5.50 5.30
C MET A 1 -27.52 4.59 4.10
N SER A 2 -26.41 4.71 3.41
CA SER A 2 -25.98 3.87 2.29
C SER A 2 -24.60 4.39 1.95
N GLY A 3 -23.52 3.64 2.01
CA GLY A 3 -23.30 2.28 2.43
C GLY A 3 -21.79 2.22 2.28
N CYS A 4 -21.06 2.08 3.38
CA CYS A 4 -19.64 1.83 3.31
C CYS A 4 -19.48 0.60 2.40
N HIS A 5 -19.18 0.83 1.13
CA HIS A 5 -18.54 -0.15 0.28
C HIS A 5 -17.21 -0.34 0.98
N PHE A 6 -17.20 -1.27 1.92
CA PHE A 6 -16.00 -1.87 2.45
C PHE A 6 -15.44 -2.60 1.24
N ASP A 7 -14.70 -1.84 0.41
CA ASP A 7 -14.29 -2.29 -0.89
C ASP A 7 -13.26 -3.37 -0.62
N TYR A 8 -13.72 -4.61 -0.65
CA TYR A 8 -12.91 -5.78 -0.29
C TYR A 8 -11.62 -5.81 -1.11
N ASP A 9 -11.67 -5.25 -2.32
CA ASP A 9 -10.52 -5.11 -3.22
C ASP A 9 -9.56 -3.99 -2.77
N ASP A 10 -10.04 -2.83 -2.29
CA ASP A 10 -9.19 -1.79 -1.67
C ASP A 10 -8.50 -2.32 -0.42
N SER A 11 -9.27 -3.00 0.44
CA SER A 11 -8.77 -3.62 1.67
C SER A 11 -7.73 -4.70 1.39
N ARG A 12 -7.90 -5.46 0.29
CA ARG A 12 -6.96 -6.49 -0.13
C ARG A 12 -5.67 -5.90 -0.69
N LEU A 13 -5.75 -4.83 -1.47
CA LEU A 13 -4.56 -4.14 -1.98
C LEU A 13 -3.76 -3.49 -0.84
N ASP A 14 -4.45 -2.89 0.12
CA ASP A 14 -3.83 -2.32 1.31
C ASP A 14 -3.11 -3.40 2.13
N TYR A 15 -3.79 -4.52 2.41
CA TYR A 15 -3.22 -5.67 3.11
C TYR A 15 -1.97 -6.22 2.41
N LEU A 16 -2.00 -6.39 1.08
CA LEU A 16 -0.84 -6.88 0.33
C LEU A 16 0.33 -5.90 0.36
N ALA A 17 0.06 -4.59 0.28
CA ALA A 17 1.10 -3.57 0.39
C ALA A 17 1.73 -3.58 1.79
N GLU A 18 0.92 -3.66 2.84
CA GLU A 18 1.39 -3.72 4.23
C GLU A 18 2.23 -4.97 4.51
N GLN A 19 1.81 -6.14 4.03
CA GLN A 19 2.60 -7.37 4.17
C GLN A 19 3.96 -7.24 3.49
N LEU A 20 3.99 -6.69 2.27
CA LEU A 20 5.22 -6.51 1.52
C LEU A 20 6.17 -5.49 2.19
N GLU A 21 5.62 -4.41 2.75
CA GLU A 21 6.37 -3.41 3.53
C GLU A 21 6.94 -4.00 4.83
N GLN A 22 6.19 -4.89 5.50
CA GLN A 22 6.66 -5.63 6.66
C GLN A 22 7.77 -6.60 6.30
N ASP A 23 7.64 -7.33 5.19
CA ASP A 23 8.67 -8.24 4.70
C ASP A 23 9.96 -7.46 4.39
N ILE A 24 9.88 -6.32 3.71
CA ILE A 24 11.03 -5.45 3.47
C ILE A 24 11.68 -5.01 4.79
N THR A 25 10.88 -4.52 5.74
CA THR A 25 11.37 -4.04 7.04
C THR A 25 12.08 -5.15 7.81
N TYR A 26 11.51 -6.36 7.78
CA TYR A 26 12.11 -7.53 8.43
C TYR A 26 13.43 -7.91 7.77
N ASN A 27 13.49 -7.92 6.43
CA ASN A 27 14.69 -8.27 5.67
C ASN A 27 15.80 -7.21 5.74
N GLU A 28 15.48 -5.97 6.13
CA GLU A 28 16.46 -4.90 6.34
C GLU A 28 17.15 -4.94 7.70
N VAL A 29 16.77 -5.85 8.62
CA VAL A 29 17.41 -6.00 9.92
C VAL A 29 18.84 -6.55 9.75
N PRO A 30 19.88 -5.76 10.06
CA PRO A 30 21.25 -6.16 9.80
C PRO A 30 21.82 -7.04 10.92
N TRP A 31 22.81 -7.87 10.58
CA TRP A 31 23.45 -8.82 11.52
C TRP A 31 24.11 -8.15 12.73
N ASP A 32 24.61 -6.93 12.56
CA ASP A 32 25.31 -6.16 13.58
C ASP A 32 24.37 -5.41 14.54
N ASN A 33 23.09 -5.32 14.20
CA ASN A 33 22.08 -4.69 15.04
C ASN A 33 20.74 -5.48 15.02
N PRO A 34 20.73 -6.72 15.56
CA PRO A 34 19.53 -7.53 15.62
C PRO A 34 18.47 -6.93 16.54
N VAL A 35 17.20 -7.17 16.21
CA VAL A 35 16.08 -6.79 17.07
C VAL A 35 16.01 -7.78 18.23
N LYS A 36 16.15 -7.29 19.48
CA LYS A 36 16.05 -8.12 20.69
C LYS A 36 14.63 -8.04 21.26
N LYS A 37 13.97 -9.18 21.43
CA LYS A 37 12.67 -9.25 22.09
C LYS A 37 12.58 -10.54 22.91
N ASP A 38 12.19 -10.41 24.18
CA ASP A 38 11.95 -11.53 25.10
C ASP A 38 13.09 -12.59 25.11
N ASP A 39 14.33 -12.12 25.25
CA ASP A 39 15.57 -12.92 25.26
C ASP A 39 15.95 -13.61 23.92
N GLU A 40 15.24 -13.32 22.83
CA GLU A 40 15.56 -13.78 21.48
C GLU A 40 16.11 -12.65 20.60
N GLU A 41 17.10 -12.97 19.76
CA GLU A 41 17.64 -12.09 18.73
C GLU A 41 17.04 -12.47 17.38
N TYR A 42 16.31 -11.53 16.79
CA TYR A 42 15.71 -11.70 15.47
C TYR A 42 16.58 -11.03 14.41
N TYR A 43 16.94 -11.83 13.42
CA TYR A 43 17.65 -11.39 12.23
C TYR A 43 16.68 -11.41 11.04
N GLY A 44 16.84 -10.48 10.11
CA GLY A 44 16.07 -10.49 8.89
C GLY A 44 16.32 -11.75 8.07
N VAL A 45 15.29 -12.23 7.36
CA VAL A 45 15.53 -13.11 6.21
C VAL A 45 16.43 -12.30 5.26
N GLN A 46 17.54 -12.85 4.77
CA GLN A 46 18.50 -12.05 4.01
C GLN A 46 18.23 -12.19 2.52
N LEU A 47 17.30 -11.37 2.02
CA LEU A 47 17.16 -11.18 0.58
C LEU A 47 18.30 -10.31 0.04
N GLU A 48 18.74 -10.58 -1.18
CA GLU A 48 19.71 -9.73 -1.86
C GLU A 48 19.18 -8.29 -1.98
N THR A 49 20.06 -7.29 -1.89
CA THR A 49 19.68 -5.86 -2.00
C THR A 49 18.86 -5.56 -3.25
N LYS A 50 19.20 -6.17 -4.39
CA LYS A 50 18.44 -6.02 -5.65
C LYS A 50 17.01 -6.56 -5.53
N THR A 51 16.81 -7.62 -4.77
CA THR A 51 15.49 -8.18 -4.49
C THR A 51 14.70 -7.23 -3.59
N ILE A 52 15.31 -6.67 -2.55
CA ILE A 52 14.66 -5.68 -1.67
C ILE A 52 14.26 -4.43 -2.46
N GLU A 53 15.14 -3.92 -3.32
CA GLU A 53 14.84 -2.78 -4.21
C GLU A 53 13.67 -3.08 -5.16
N TYR A 54 13.65 -4.28 -5.73
CA TYR A 54 12.53 -4.74 -6.56
C TYR A 54 11.21 -4.76 -5.76
N LEU A 55 11.21 -5.35 -4.55
CA LEU A 55 10.02 -5.42 -3.69
C LEU A 55 9.53 -4.03 -3.27
N LYS A 56 10.44 -3.08 -2.98
CA LYS A 56 10.08 -1.67 -2.73
C LYS A 56 9.36 -1.05 -3.92
N GLY A 57 9.81 -1.33 -5.14
CA GLY A 57 9.14 -0.90 -6.36
C GLY A 57 7.72 -1.46 -6.49
N VAL A 58 7.54 -2.75 -6.18
CA VAL A 58 6.23 -3.42 -6.20
C VAL A 58 5.28 -2.82 -5.15
N ALA A 59 5.76 -2.58 -3.92
CA ALA A 59 4.97 -1.94 -2.86
C ALA A 59 4.48 -0.55 -3.30
N GLY A 60 5.37 0.26 -3.90
CA GLY A 60 4.99 1.56 -4.44
C GLY A 60 3.92 1.49 -5.54
N GLN A 61 4.02 0.50 -6.44
CA GLN A 61 3.01 0.28 -7.49
C GLN A 61 1.64 -0.10 -6.92
N LEU A 62 1.59 -0.92 -5.86
CA LEU A 62 0.34 -1.28 -5.19
C LEU A 62 -0.32 -0.05 -4.53
N ARG A 63 0.48 0.79 -3.87
CA ARG A 63 0.00 2.06 -3.27
C ARG A 63 -0.55 3.02 -4.34
N GLU A 64 0.12 3.12 -5.48
CA GLU A 64 -0.36 3.96 -6.59
C GLU A 64 -1.65 3.40 -7.20
N LEU A 65 -1.72 2.09 -7.44
CA LEU A 65 -2.93 1.44 -7.94
C LEU A 65 -4.12 1.67 -7.01
N ARG A 66 -3.89 1.56 -5.70
CA ARG A 66 -4.90 1.87 -4.69
C ARG A 66 -5.44 3.30 -4.84
N ARG A 67 -4.54 4.29 -4.99
CA ARG A 67 -4.94 5.69 -5.22
C ARG A 67 -5.80 5.85 -6.47
N VAL A 68 -5.38 5.23 -7.58
CA VAL A 68 -6.10 5.29 -8.86
C VAL A 68 -7.50 4.68 -8.74
N LEU A 69 -7.64 3.54 -8.07
CA LEU A 69 -8.94 2.89 -7.85
C LEU A 69 -9.85 3.75 -6.97
N HIS A 70 -9.30 4.37 -5.91
CA HIS A 70 -10.05 5.29 -5.05
C HIS A 70 -10.52 6.54 -5.82
N GLU A 71 -9.68 7.10 -6.68
CA GLU A 71 -10.05 8.23 -7.55
C GLU A 71 -11.16 7.85 -8.53
N TYR A 72 -11.12 6.64 -9.09
CA TYR A 72 -12.18 6.11 -9.96
C TYR A 72 -13.50 5.89 -9.20
N ASP A 73 -13.47 5.25 -8.03
CA ASP A 73 -14.67 5.05 -7.20
C ASP A 73 -15.29 6.40 -6.82
N TYR A 74 -14.47 7.38 -6.46
CA TYR A 74 -14.96 8.74 -6.20
C TYR A 74 -15.56 9.42 -7.43
N ALA A 75 -15.03 9.15 -8.63
CA ALA A 75 -15.54 9.71 -9.89
C ALA A 75 -16.91 9.15 -10.28
N VAL A 76 -17.17 7.87 -9.94
CA VAL A 76 -18.38 7.14 -10.33
C VAL A 76 -19.43 7.13 -9.21
N SER A 77 -19.01 7.23 -7.94
CA SER A 77 -19.93 7.40 -6.83
C SER A 77 -20.62 8.76 -6.94
N GLY A 78 -21.94 8.76 -6.94
CA GLY A 78 -22.78 9.96 -7.08
C GLY A 78 -22.67 10.97 -5.93
N ASP A 79 -21.64 10.87 -5.09
CA ASP A 79 -21.34 11.75 -3.96
C ASP A 79 -20.77 13.11 -4.42
N THR A 80 -20.31 13.21 -5.67
CA THR A 80 -20.04 14.51 -6.30
C THR A 80 -20.98 14.78 -7.46
N CYS A 81 -21.54 15.99 -7.51
CA CYS A 81 -22.23 16.42 -8.72
C CYS A 81 -21.22 16.52 -9.87
N GLU A 82 -21.61 16.07 -11.06
CA GLU A 82 -20.78 15.97 -12.27
C GLU A 82 -19.95 17.23 -12.55
N LYS A 83 -20.52 18.40 -12.25
CA LYS A 83 -19.86 19.71 -12.40
C LYS A 83 -18.67 19.91 -11.46
N THR A 84 -18.82 19.56 -10.17
CA THR A 84 -17.73 19.65 -9.19
C THR A 84 -16.63 18.65 -9.50
N PHE A 85 -16.98 17.49 -10.04
CA PHE A 85 -16.01 16.51 -10.51
C PHE A 85 -15.19 17.07 -11.69
N GLN A 86 -15.84 17.55 -12.75
CA GLN A 86 -15.18 18.12 -13.93
C GLN A 86 -14.25 19.30 -13.58
N GLU A 87 -14.68 20.20 -12.70
CA GLU A 87 -13.85 21.31 -12.21
C GLU A 87 -12.63 20.83 -11.41
N ARG A 88 -12.78 19.79 -10.57
CA ARG A 88 -11.68 19.23 -9.76
C ARG A 88 -10.62 18.52 -10.60
N VAL A 89 -11.04 17.75 -11.62
CA VAL A 89 -10.12 16.97 -12.47
C VAL A 89 -9.63 17.73 -13.71
N GLY A 90 -10.07 18.99 -13.89
CA GLY A 90 -9.63 19.84 -14.99
C GLY A 90 -10.21 19.47 -16.35
N ILE A 91 -11.34 18.76 -16.38
CA ILE A 91 -12.10 18.48 -17.60
C ILE A 91 -12.96 19.72 -17.89
N LYS A 92 -12.74 20.35 -19.04
CA LYS A 92 -13.52 21.52 -19.52
C LYS A 92 -14.59 21.11 -20.51
#